data_AF-A0A514LH52-F1
#
_entry.id   AF-A0A514LH52-F1
#
_cell.length_a   1.000
_cell.length_b   1.000
_cell.length_c   1.000
_cell.angle_alpha   90.00
_cell.angle_beta   90.00
_cell.angle_gamma   90.00
#
_symmetry.space_group_name_H-M   'P 1'
#
loop_
_entity.id
_entity.type
_entity.pdbx_description
1 polymer ?
#
loop_
_entity_poly.entity_id
_entity_poly.type
_entity_poly.pdbx_seq_one_letter_code
_entity_poly.pdbx_strand_id
1 'polypeptide(L)'
;MNVKRWVALVVAVAVVGVSLIFNLFATIVSADFDQAFDGAGMEESFGEDVMEQGTDGRIVVIELEGVIQDMGEESPLMAAGYNHQQILDMLDNAMQDQTVDGIVLEVDSPGGGLIESEEIHDKVVEAQEEYDKTVYASMGGMAASGGYYVSAPADYISAHPSTLTGSIGVVLSGGLGGLNFSELLEDLGIEDNTVTTGPYKDILSGTREMEEDEEEMLQEMADEMLDEFVDVIVEGREMPEDEVRDLADGRIYTGNQALDNGLVDGLGSLDDTVETMQENLGLEDSQVVRYQADLAGFGSLFGGAIEQFSGNSNELSELVTALQQESSPRLMYLYEQ
;
A
#
# COMPACT_ATOMS: atom_id res chain seq x y z
N MET A 1 49.72 7.51 38.84
CA MET A 1 48.25 7.73 38.74
C MET A 1 47.60 6.37 38.49
N ASN A 2 46.57 5.99 39.25
CA ASN A 2 46.09 4.59 39.32
C ASN A 2 45.20 4.26 38.11
N VAL A 3 45.37 3.10 37.46
CA VAL A 3 44.65 2.67 36.24
C VAL A 3 43.12 2.83 36.37
N LYS A 4 42.59 2.58 37.58
CA LYS A 4 41.17 2.76 37.91
C LYS A 4 40.64 4.19 37.69
N ARG A 5 41.49 5.22 37.83
CA ARG A 5 41.11 6.62 37.56
C ARG A 5 41.02 6.93 36.06
N TRP A 6 41.85 6.30 35.23
CA TRP A 6 41.78 6.47 33.78
C TRP A 6 40.56 5.78 33.20
N VAL A 7 40.24 4.57 33.67
CA VAL A 7 39.01 3.87 33.27
C VAL A 7 37.77 4.68 33.65
N ALA A 8 37.71 5.22 34.87
CA ALA A 8 36.58 6.06 35.29
C ALA A 8 36.44 7.34 34.45
N LEU A 9 37.55 7.92 33.99
CA LEU A 9 37.54 9.14 33.17
C LEU A 9 37.05 8.83 31.75
N VAL A 10 37.47 7.70 31.17
CA VAL A 10 36.98 7.24 29.86
C VAL A 10 35.48 6.94 29.91
N VAL A 11 35.01 6.23 30.94
CA VAL A 11 33.58 5.95 31.11
C VAL A 11 32.77 7.24 31.30
N ALA A 12 33.27 8.20 32.10
CA ALA A 12 32.59 9.48 32.29
C ALA A 12 32.49 10.29 30.98
N VAL A 13 33.56 10.31 30.17
CA VAL A 13 33.56 10.98 28.86
C VAL A 13 32.62 10.27 27.89
N ALA A 14 32.56 8.93 27.91
CA ALA A 14 31.63 8.16 27.08
C ALA A 14 30.17 8.43 27.46
N VAL A 15 29.85 8.44 28.76
CA VAL A 15 28.48 8.73 29.25
C VAL A 15 28.06 10.15 28.90
N VAL A 16 28.95 11.13 29.04
CA VAL A 16 28.65 12.52 28.64
C VAL A 16 28.52 12.64 27.12
N GLY A 17 29.36 11.95 26.35
CA GLY A 17 29.27 11.92 24.89
C GLY A 17 27.94 11.32 24.41
N VAL A 18 27.54 10.17 24.97
CA VAL A 18 26.25 9.53 24.67
C VAL A 18 25.09 10.43 25.10
N SER A 19 25.18 11.06 26.28
CA SER A 19 24.13 11.96 26.75
C SER A 19 24.00 13.21 25.88
N LEU A 20 25.10 13.78 25.37
CA LEU A 20 25.09 14.91 24.45
C LEU A 20 24.52 14.52 23.09
N ILE A 21 24.88 13.34 22.56
CA ILE A 21 24.32 12.82 21.31
C ILE A 21 22.82 12.58 21.48
N PHE A 22 22.40 11.97 22.58
CA PHE A 22 20.98 11.74 22.88
C PHE A 22 20.21 13.06 23.08
N ASN A 23 20.84 14.07 23.68
CA ASN A 23 20.22 15.38 23.85
C ASN A 23 20.12 16.14 22.51
N LEU A 24 21.15 16.04 21.65
CA LEU A 24 21.11 16.60 20.30
C LEU A 24 20.04 15.90 19.46
N PHE A 25 19.99 14.57 19.52
CA PHE A 25 18.99 13.75 18.85
C PHE A 25 17.58 14.07 19.35
N ALA A 26 17.38 14.12 20.67
CA ALA A 26 16.10 14.51 21.25
C ALA A 26 15.73 15.96 20.90
N THR A 27 16.68 16.89 20.77
CA THR A 27 16.39 18.28 20.37
C THR A 27 16.05 18.38 18.88
N ILE A 28 16.66 17.55 18.02
CA ILE A 28 16.33 17.47 16.59
C ILE A 28 14.97 16.79 16.38
N VAL A 29 14.63 15.80 17.21
CA VAL A 29 13.34 15.09 17.18
C VAL A 29 12.22 15.91 17.86
N SER A 30 12.54 16.78 18.82
CA SER A 30 11.54 17.60 19.55
C SER A 30 11.41 19.03 19.05
N ALA A 31 12.30 19.50 18.18
CA ALA A 31 12.05 20.70 17.41
C ALA A 31 11.12 20.30 16.27
N ASP A 32 9.86 20.76 16.36
CA ASP A 32 8.79 20.61 15.35
C ASP A 32 9.37 20.41 13.95
N PHE A 33 9.49 19.14 13.55
CA PHE A 33 10.11 18.72 12.31
C PHE A 33 9.34 19.28 11.11
N ASP A 34 8.03 19.40 11.28
CA ASP A 34 7.08 20.03 10.34
C ASP A 34 7.45 21.50 10.04
N GLN A 35 7.87 22.26 11.06
CA GLN A 35 8.18 23.68 10.89
C GLN A 35 9.51 23.94 10.18
N ALA A 36 10.42 22.97 10.20
CA ALA A 36 11.68 23.02 9.45
C ALA A 36 11.50 22.58 8.00
N PHE A 37 10.53 21.71 7.71
CA PHE A 37 10.15 21.26 6.37
C PHE A 37 9.36 22.33 5.61
N ASP A 38 8.34 22.93 6.24
CA ASP A 38 7.53 24.03 5.66
C ASP A 38 8.36 25.28 5.29
N GLY A 39 9.47 25.51 6.01
CA GLY A 39 10.30 26.71 5.84
C GLY A 39 11.31 26.65 4.69
N ALA A 40 11.54 25.48 4.09
CA ALA A 40 12.61 25.24 3.13
C ALA A 40 12.18 25.29 1.65
N GLY A 41 10.88 25.37 1.36
CA GLY A 41 10.38 25.39 -0.03
C GLY A 41 10.64 24.10 -0.79
N MET A 42 10.69 22.96 -0.09
CA MET A 42 10.58 21.64 -0.72
C MET A 42 9.09 21.28 -0.69
N GLU A 43 8.37 21.62 -1.77
CA GLU A 43 6.92 21.51 -1.90
C GLU A 43 6.43 20.07 -2.19
N GLU A 44 7.32 19.16 -2.58
CA GLU A 44 6.96 17.80 -2.99
C GLU A 44 7.42 16.76 -1.96
N SER A 45 6.49 15.89 -1.52
CA SER A 45 6.73 14.82 -0.53
C SER A 45 7.50 13.62 -1.11
N PHE A 46 7.88 13.69 -2.39
CA PHE A 46 8.52 12.63 -3.15
C PHE A 46 9.67 13.16 -4.02
N GLY A 47 10.56 12.26 -4.44
CA GLY A 47 11.65 12.55 -5.37
C GLY A 47 11.36 11.97 -6.75
N GLU A 48 12.04 12.51 -7.75
CA GLU A 48 11.95 12.03 -9.13
C GLU A 48 13.23 11.31 -9.55
N ASP A 49 13.10 10.10 -10.10
CA ASP A 49 14.18 9.39 -10.78
C ASP A 49 13.93 9.34 -12.28
N VAL A 50 14.89 9.79 -13.09
CA VAL A 50 14.73 9.82 -14.55
C VAL A 50 15.10 8.45 -15.11
N MET A 51 14.09 7.69 -15.52
CA MET A 51 14.25 6.38 -16.15
C MET A 51 14.74 6.54 -17.60
N GLU A 52 14.10 7.45 -18.35
CA GLU A 52 14.43 7.75 -19.75
C GLU A 52 14.51 9.26 -19.98
N GLN A 53 15.53 9.69 -20.72
CA GLN A 53 15.63 11.09 -21.16
C GLN A 53 14.85 11.27 -22.45
N GLY A 54 14.11 12.37 -22.54
CA GLY A 54 13.37 12.75 -23.73
C GLY A 54 13.07 14.24 -23.73
N THR A 55 12.53 14.73 -24.84
CA THR A 55 12.16 16.14 -25.03
C THR A 55 10.71 16.36 -25.45
N ASP A 56 10.01 15.31 -25.88
CA ASP A 56 8.66 15.37 -26.42
C ASP A 56 7.66 14.74 -25.44
N GLY A 57 7.28 15.51 -24.42
CA GLY A 57 6.30 15.10 -23.41
C GLY A 57 6.91 14.37 -22.20
N ARG A 58 6.04 13.96 -21.28
CA ARG A 58 6.46 13.34 -20.01
C ARG A 58 5.49 12.23 -19.58
N ILE A 59 6.03 11.08 -19.22
CA ILE A 59 5.31 9.96 -18.62
C ILE A 59 5.82 9.77 -17.19
N VAL A 60 4.90 9.61 -16.24
CA VAL A 60 5.22 9.38 -14.83
C VAL A 60 4.89 7.94 -14.46
N VAL A 61 5.83 7.25 -13.82
CA VAL A 61 5.63 5.93 -13.22
C VAL A 61 5.46 6.09 -11.71
N ILE A 62 4.36 5.53 -11.17
CA ILE A 62 4.06 5.51 -9.74
C ILE A 62 3.96 4.05 -9.30
N GLU A 63 4.71 3.69 -8.25
CA GLU A 63 4.83 2.31 -7.78
C GLU A 63 3.95 2.04 -6.57
N LEU A 64 3.13 0.99 -6.67
CA LEU A 64 2.28 0.46 -5.61
C LEU A 64 2.81 -0.91 -5.19
N GLU A 65 3.81 -0.91 -4.32
CA GLU A 65 4.42 -2.13 -3.78
C GLU A 65 3.89 -2.44 -2.37
N GLY A 66 3.38 -3.66 -2.18
CA GLY A 66 2.96 -4.17 -0.87
C GLY A 66 1.46 -4.04 -0.57
N VAL A 67 1.09 -4.21 0.69
CA VAL A 67 -0.32 -4.17 1.13
C VAL A 67 -0.85 -2.73 1.09
N ILE A 68 -1.98 -2.52 0.42
CA ILE A 68 -2.65 -1.22 0.32
C ILE A 68 -3.32 -0.89 1.66
N GLN A 69 -2.69 -0.05 2.48
CA GLN A 69 -3.21 0.30 3.80
C GLN A 69 -2.73 1.67 4.26
N ASP A 70 -3.58 2.41 4.96
CA ASP A 70 -3.19 3.66 5.61
C ASP A 70 -2.71 3.37 7.03
N MET A 71 -1.39 3.43 7.23
CA MET A 71 -0.77 3.29 8.55
C MET A 71 -0.65 4.62 9.32
N GLY A 72 -1.15 5.72 8.76
CA GLY A 72 -1.03 7.07 9.31
C GLY A 72 0.39 7.66 9.23
N GLU A 73 0.55 8.88 9.70
CA GLU A 73 1.81 9.65 9.66
C GLU A 73 2.87 9.19 10.70
N GLU A 74 2.99 7.90 11.01
CA GLU A 74 3.96 7.44 12.00
C GLU A 74 5.38 7.31 11.43
N SER A 75 6.21 8.31 11.78
CA SER A 75 7.68 8.36 11.78
C SER A 75 8.42 7.92 10.49
N PRO A 76 9.13 8.84 9.81
CA PRO A 76 9.97 8.57 8.62
C PRO A 76 11.03 7.48 8.79
N LEU A 77 11.34 7.08 10.03
CA LEU A 77 12.32 6.04 10.33
C LEU A 77 11.77 4.61 10.13
N MET A 78 10.45 4.46 9.98
CA MET A 78 9.75 3.18 9.75
C MET A 78 9.18 3.08 8.33
N ALA A 79 9.43 4.08 7.47
CA ALA A 79 8.86 4.24 6.12
C ALA A 79 9.48 3.32 5.05
N ALA A 80 9.79 2.07 5.40
CA ALA A 80 10.17 1.05 4.42
C ALA A 80 8.91 0.27 4.01
N GLY A 81 8.33 0.62 2.86
CA GLY A 81 7.16 -0.04 2.29
C GLY A 81 6.10 0.95 1.79
N TYR A 82 4.90 0.42 1.51
CA TYR A 82 3.73 1.17 1.07
C TYR A 82 3.42 2.38 1.97
N ASN A 83 3.25 3.57 1.38
CA ASN A 83 2.79 4.77 2.06
C ASN A 83 1.59 5.36 1.31
N HIS A 84 0.41 5.24 1.90
CA HIS A 84 -0.85 5.59 1.25
C HIS A 84 -0.92 7.08 0.85
N GLN A 85 -0.69 7.98 1.80
CA GLN A 85 -0.79 9.43 1.56
C GLN A 85 0.23 9.90 0.52
N GLN A 86 1.43 9.33 0.52
CA GLN A 86 2.43 9.66 -0.47
C GLN A 86 2.05 9.21 -1.89
N ILE A 87 1.38 8.06 -2.03
CA ILE A 87 0.87 7.60 -3.33
C ILE A 87 -0.25 8.54 -3.83
N LEU A 88 -1.16 8.96 -2.95
CA LEU A 88 -2.18 9.95 -3.29
C LEU A 88 -1.56 11.28 -3.71
N ASP A 89 -0.55 11.78 -2.97
CA ASP A 89 0.20 12.98 -3.34
C ASP A 89 0.86 12.84 -4.71
N MET A 90 1.49 11.69 -5.01
CA MET A 90 2.14 11.43 -6.29
C MET A 90 1.13 11.45 -7.44
N LEU A 91 -0.03 10.83 -7.27
CA LEU A 91 -1.12 10.84 -8.26
C LEU A 91 -1.66 12.27 -8.46
N ASP A 92 -1.89 13.00 -7.37
CA ASP A 92 -2.35 14.39 -7.41
C ASP A 92 -1.38 15.30 -8.17
N ASN A 93 -0.09 15.16 -7.92
CA ASN A 93 0.93 15.93 -8.62
C ASN A 93 1.02 15.54 -10.10
N ALA A 94 1.01 14.24 -10.41
CA ALA A 94 1.08 13.76 -11.79
C ALA A 94 -0.14 14.20 -12.63
N MET A 95 -1.35 14.17 -12.06
CA MET A 95 -2.55 14.57 -12.78
C MET A 95 -2.67 16.10 -12.97
N GLN A 96 -2.18 16.89 -12.00
CA GLN A 96 -2.23 18.36 -12.08
C GLN A 96 -1.08 18.98 -12.89
N ASP A 97 0.04 18.26 -13.06
CA ASP A 97 1.17 18.73 -13.87
C ASP A 97 0.81 18.74 -15.37
N GLN A 98 0.82 19.93 -15.96
CA GLN A 98 0.56 20.14 -17.39
C GLN A 98 1.67 19.61 -18.29
N THR A 99 2.84 19.26 -17.74
CA THR A 99 3.93 18.65 -18.51
C THR A 99 3.79 17.13 -18.62
N VAL A 100 2.99 16.51 -17.75
CA VAL A 100 2.73 15.07 -17.74
C VAL A 100 1.61 14.74 -18.75
N ASP A 101 1.88 13.85 -19.68
CA ASP A 101 0.94 13.39 -20.70
C ASP A 101 0.28 12.06 -20.33
N GLY A 102 0.97 11.23 -19.53
CA GLY A 102 0.46 9.93 -19.10
C GLY A 102 1.06 9.43 -17.79
N ILE A 103 0.31 8.54 -17.13
CA ILE A 103 0.65 7.94 -15.85
C ILE A 103 0.68 6.42 -16.00
N VAL A 104 1.76 5.77 -15.57
CA VAL A 104 1.85 4.32 -15.47
C VAL A 104 1.85 3.92 -14.00
N LEU A 105 0.81 3.19 -13.59
CA LEU A 105 0.68 2.59 -12.27
C LEU A 105 1.39 1.23 -12.28
N GLU A 106 2.57 1.13 -11.66
CA GLU A 106 3.26 -0.15 -11.48
C GLU A 106 2.72 -0.83 -10.21
N VAL A 107 1.99 -1.92 -10.36
CA VAL A 107 1.27 -2.57 -9.25
C VAL A 107 1.93 -3.90 -8.91
N ASP A 108 2.52 -4.00 -7.71
CA ASP A 108 2.97 -5.25 -7.10
C ASP A 108 2.37 -5.41 -5.69
N SER A 109 1.09 -5.78 -5.64
CA SER A 109 0.28 -5.79 -4.43
C SER A 109 -0.63 -7.03 -4.32
N PRO A 110 -0.73 -7.66 -3.12
CA PRO A 110 -1.76 -8.64 -2.82
C PRO A 110 -3.14 -8.02 -2.55
N GLY A 111 -3.24 -6.68 -2.60
CA GLY A 111 -4.42 -5.92 -2.21
C GLY A 111 -4.28 -5.28 -0.83
N GLY A 112 -5.40 -4.98 -0.18
CA GLY A 112 -5.42 -4.29 1.10
C GLY A 112 -6.80 -3.80 1.50
N GLY A 113 -6.86 -2.63 2.14
CA GLY A 113 -8.10 -2.04 2.65
C GLY A 113 -9.03 -1.55 1.54
N LEU A 114 -10.34 -1.59 1.82
CA LEU A 114 -11.38 -1.16 0.89
C LEU A 114 -11.27 0.33 0.60
N ILE A 115 -11.19 1.15 1.65
CA ILE A 115 -11.14 2.61 1.55
C ILE A 115 -9.89 3.04 0.78
N GLU A 116 -8.73 2.47 1.13
CA GLU A 116 -7.47 2.82 0.47
C GLU A 116 -7.43 2.40 -1.00
N SER A 117 -8.14 1.33 -1.37
CA SER A 117 -8.30 0.92 -2.78
C SER A 117 -9.26 1.86 -3.52
N GLU A 118 -10.35 2.26 -2.89
CA GLU A 118 -11.33 3.23 -3.42
C GLU A 118 -10.69 4.62 -3.64
N GLU A 119 -9.92 5.12 -2.68
CA GLU A 119 -9.24 6.42 -2.80
C GLU A 119 -8.25 6.46 -3.98
N ILE A 120 -7.53 5.37 -4.24
CA ILE A 120 -6.64 5.28 -5.41
C ILE A 120 -7.44 5.13 -6.70
N HIS A 121 -8.50 4.30 -6.70
CA HIS A 121 -9.40 4.17 -7.83
C HIS A 121 -9.94 5.53 -8.27
N ASP A 122 -10.46 6.32 -7.31
CA ASP A 122 -11.02 7.64 -7.57
C ASP A 122 -9.98 8.59 -8.15
N LYS A 123 -8.71 8.50 -7.72
CA LYS A 123 -7.61 9.28 -8.31
C LYS A 123 -7.29 8.88 -9.75
N VAL A 124 -7.37 7.60 -10.07
CA VAL A 124 -7.18 7.12 -11.45
C VAL A 124 -8.30 7.67 -12.35
N VAL A 125 -9.56 7.54 -11.90
CA VAL A 125 -10.72 8.06 -12.64
C VAL A 125 -10.68 9.59 -12.74
N GLU A 126 -10.33 10.31 -11.67
CA GLU A 126 -10.17 11.76 -11.66
C GLU A 126 -9.11 12.21 -12.68
N ALA A 127 -7.96 11.53 -12.72
CA ALA A 127 -6.91 11.83 -13.69
C ALA A 127 -7.39 11.69 -15.14
N GLN A 128 -8.20 10.67 -15.43
CA GLN A 128 -8.75 10.43 -16.76
C GLN A 128 -9.87 11.41 -17.13
N GLU A 129 -10.87 11.58 -16.26
CA GLU A 129 -12.08 12.33 -16.57
C GLU A 129 -11.94 13.86 -16.40
N GLU A 130 -11.18 14.30 -15.39
CA GLU A 130 -11.04 15.73 -15.07
C GLU A 130 -9.78 16.36 -15.64
N TYR A 131 -8.70 15.58 -15.78
CA TYR A 131 -7.39 16.08 -16.23
C TYR A 131 -6.94 15.54 -17.60
N ASP A 132 -7.78 14.75 -18.27
CA ASP A 132 -7.52 14.17 -19.60
C ASP A 132 -6.18 13.39 -19.68
N LYS A 133 -5.73 12.78 -18.57
CA LYS A 133 -4.51 11.96 -18.53
C LYS A 133 -4.81 10.54 -19.01
N THR A 134 -3.89 9.97 -19.79
CA THR A 134 -3.92 8.53 -20.08
C THR A 134 -3.26 7.77 -18.94
N VAL A 135 -3.96 6.80 -18.36
CA VAL A 135 -3.48 6.02 -17.22
C VAL A 135 -3.39 4.55 -17.59
N TYR A 136 -2.18 3.98 -17.58
CA TYR A 136 -1.97 2.53 -17.80
C TYR A 136 -1.57 1.85 -16.49
N ALA A 137 -1.94 0.59 -16.32
CA ALA A 137 -1.46 -0.26 -15.23
C ALA A 137 -0.48 -1.31 -15.77
N SER A 138 0.67 -1.45 -15.09
CA SER A 138 1.65 -2.50 -15.33
C SER A 138 1.71 -3.40 -14.10
N MET A 139 1.18 -4.61 -14.21
CA MET A 139 1.16 -5.56 -13.10
C MET A 139 2.50 -6.31 -12.97
N GLY A 140 3.11 -6.20 -11.80
CA GLY A 140 4.35 -6.86 -11.39
C GLY A 140 4.17 -8.34 -11.07
N GLY A 141 4.78 -8.79 -9.96
CA GLY A 141 4.64 -10.18 -9.51
C GLY A 141 3.20 -10.54 -9.14
N MET A 142 2.52 -9.62 -8.48
CA MET A 142 1.15 -9.79 -8.01
C MET A 142 0.34 -8.49 -8.17
N ALA A 143 -0.90 -8.58 -8.64
CA ALA A 143 -1.86 -7.49 -8.63
C ALA A 143 -3.24 -8.07 -8.36
N ALA A 144 -3.43 -8.51 -7.11
CA ALA A 144 -4.61 -9.29 -6.69
C ALA A 144 -5.52 -8.45 -5.79
N SER A 145 -6.81 -8.72 -5.83
CA SER A 145 -7.84 -8.10 -5.01
C SER A 145 -7.77 -6.57 -5.08
N GLY A 146 -7.40 -5.84 -4.03
CA GLY A 146 -7.25 -4.38 -4.06
C GLY A 146 -6.25 -3.90 -5.12
N GLY A 147 -5.21 -4.69 -5.42
CA GLY A 147 -4.28 -4.40 -6.51
C GLY A 147 -4.94 -4.48 -7.90
N TYR A 148 -5.91 -5.38 -8.08
CA TYR A 148 -6.72 -5.42 -9.29
C TYR A 148 -7.77 -4.29 -9.30
N TYR A 149 -8.37 -3.99 -8.15
CA TYR A 149 -9.36 -2.92 -7.96
C TYR A 149 -8.83 -1.57 -8.48
N VAL A 150 -7.61 -1.19 -8.06
CA VAL A 150 -6.98 0.07 -8.50
C VAL A 150 -6.50 0.05 -9.95
N SER A 151 -6.30 -1.14 -10.52
CA SER A 151 -5.86 -1.31 -11.91
C SER A 151 -7.03 -1.31 -12.90
N ALA A 152 -8.21 -1.77 -12.48
CA ALA A 152 -9.39 -1.94 -13.32
C ALA A 152 -9.80 -0.68 -14.12
N PRO A 153 -9.77 0.55 -13.57
CA PRO A 153 -10.15 1.76 -14.34
C PRO A 153 -9.09 2.21 -15.37
N ALA A 154 -7.89 1.64 -15.38
CA ALA A 154 -6.84 2.06 -16.30
C ALA A 154 -7.22 1.82 -17.78
N ASP A 155 -6.82 2.75 -18.66
CA ASP A 155 -7.07 2.71 -20.11
C ASP A 155 -6.44 1.47 -20.78
N TYR A 156 -5.39 0.94 -20.18
CA TYR A 156 -4.72 -0.28 -20.60
C TYR A 156 -4.03 -0.96 -19.42
N ILE A 157 -4.21 -2.28 -19.31
CA ILE A 157 -3.60 -3.11 -18.27
C ILE A 157 -2.69 -4.14 -18.93
N SER A 158 -1.42 -4.13 -18.55
CA SER A 158 -0.43 -5.14 -18.93
C SER A 158 -0.09 -6.04 -17.74
N ALA A 159 0.15 -7.32 -18.01
CA ALA A 159 0.64 -8.24 -17.00
C ALA A 159 1.69 -9.20 -17.57
N HIS A 160 2.68 -9.60 -16.78
CA HIS A 160 3.55 -10.70 -17.21
C HIS A 160 2.72 -12.00 -17.31
N PRO A 161 3.03 -12.94 -18.25
CA PRO A 161 2.32 -14.21 -18.38
C PRO A 161 2.13 -15.03 -17.09
N SER A 162 3.03 -14.81 -16.12
CA SER A 162 3.05 -15.47 -14.80
C SER A 162 2.62 -14.57 -13.63
N THR A 163 2.24 -13.32 -13.85
CA THR A 163 1.69 -12.44 -12.82
C THR A 163 0.49 -13.11 -12.18
N LEU A 164 0.35 -12.99 -10.85
CA LEU A 164 -0.84 -13.43 -10.12
C LEU A 164 -1.80 -12.25 -9.94
N THR A 165 -2.99 -12.34 -10.51
CA THR A 165 -4.03 -11.31 -10.43
C THR A 165 -5.40 -11.94 -10.19
N GLY A 166 -6.49 -11.19 -10.34
CA GLY A 166 -7.81 -11.60 -9.93
C GLY A 166 -7.97 -11.45 -8.43
N SER A 167 -8.39 -12.52 -7.74
CA SER A 167 -8.81 -12.46 -6.33
C SER A 167 -9.89 -11.40 -6.11
N ILE A 168 -10.80 -11.29 -7.09
CA ILE A 168 -11.94 -10.40 -7.06
C ILE A 168 -12.93 -11.00 -6.05
N GLY A 169 -13.02 -10.35 -4.90
CA GLY A 169 -13.65 -10.88 -3.70
C GLY A 169 -13.35 -10.01 -2.50
N VAL A 170 -14.15 -10.17 -1.45
CA VAL A 170 -14.00 -9.46 -0.18
C VAL A 170 -13.85 -10.46 0.94
N VAL A 171 -12.90 -10.20 1.83
CA VAL A 171 -12.72 -11.00 3.04
C VAL A 171 -12.86 -10.10 4.26
N LEU A 172 -13.60 -10.58 5.26
CA LEU A 172 -13.57 -10.00 6.60
C LEU A 172 -12.40 -10.61 7.35
N SER A 173 -11.23 -9.95 7.30
CA SER A 173 -10.08 -10.40 8.08
C SER A 173 -10.27 -9.92 9.52
N GLY A 174 -10.75 -10.83 10.38
CA GLY A 174 -11.04 -10.56 11.79
C GLY A 174 -9.82 -10.55 12.69
N GLY A 175 -8.62 -10.85 12.17
CA GLY A 175 -7.46 -11.14 13.01
C GLY A 175 -7.76 -12.20 14.07
N LEU A 176 -7.21 -12.03 15.27
CA LEU A 176 -7.56 -12.83 16.46
C LEU A 176 -9.07 -12.78 16.83
N GLY A 177 -9.83 -11.77 16.40
CA GLY A 177 -11.28 -11.67 16.61
C GLY A 177 -12.10 -12.59 15.68
N GLY A 178 -11.54 -13.01 14.54
CA GLY A 178 -12.16 -14.01 13.67
C GLY A 178 -12.04 -15.44 14.20
N LEU A 179 -11.26 -15.67 15.26
CA LEU A 179 -11.03 -16.99 15.84
C LEU A 179 -11.95 -17.23 17.03
N ASN A 180 -12.64 -18.36 17.05
CA ASN A 180 -13.39 -18.79 18.23
C ASN A 180 -12.50 -19.66 19.14
N PHE A 181 -12.26 -19.17 20.35
CA PHE A 181 -11.52 -19.83 21.42
C PHE A 181 -12.37 -20.11 22.67
N SER A 182 -13.70 -20.04 22.56
CA SER A 182 -14.65 -20.28 23.66
C SER A 182 -14.44 -21.64 24.34
N GLU A 183 -14.33 -22.73 23.55
CA GLU A 183 -14.08 -24.08 24.08
C GLU A 183 -12.73 -24.19 24.83
N LEU A 184 -11.69 -23.53 24.31
CA LEU A 184 -10.38 -23.51 24.96
C LEU A 184 -10.42 -22.77 26.30
N LEU A 185 -11.16 -21.65 26.37
CA LEU A 185 -11.33 -20.92 27.61
C LEU A 185 -12.12 -21.74 28.65
N GLU A 186 -13.17 -22.46 28.22
CA GLU A 186 -13.92 -23.37 29.07
C GLU A 186 -13.01 -24.47 29.66
N ASP A 187 -12.18 -25.10 28.83
CA ASP A 187 -11.21 -26.13 29.26
C ASP A 187 -10.18 -25.61 30.28
N LEU A 188 -9.81 -24.33 30.17
CA LEU A 188 -8.91 -23.65 31.10
C LEU A 188 -9.62 -23.09 32.35
N GLY A 189 -10.95 -23.17 32.41
CA GLY A 189 -11.76 -22.62 33.48
C GLY A 189 -11.78 -21.09 33.51
N ILE A 190 -11.68 -20.45 32.35
CA ILE A 190 -11.76 -19.00 32.16
C ILE A 190 -13.15 -18.67 31.61
N GLU A 191 -13.87 -17.79 32.30
CA GLU A 191 -15.21 -17.34 31.89
C GLU A 191 -15.15 -15.89 31.39
N ASP A 192 -15.67 -15.65 30.19
CA ASP A 192 -15.96 -14.29 29.73
C ASP A 192 -17.30 -13.82 30.32
N ASN A 193 -17.26 -12.67 30.99
CA ASN A 193 -18.42 -12.01 31.61
C ASN A 193 -18.68 -10.64 30.99
N THR A 194 -18.50 -10.54 29.67
CA THR A 194 -18.72 -9.30 28.91
C THR A 194 -20.18 -8.84 29.05
N VAL A 195 -20.35 -7.55 29.39
CA VAL A 195 -21.65 -6.89 29.50
C VAL A 195 -21.72 -5.80 28.43
N THR A 196 -22.58 -6.01 27.45
CA THR A 196 -22.76 -5.08 26.33
C THR A 196 -23.99 -4.19 26.52
N THR A 197 -24.03 -3.08 25.78
CA THR A 197 -25.22 -2.20 25.74
C THR A 197 -26.24 -2.61 24.68
N GLY A 198 -25.95 -3.63 23.87
CA GLY A 198 -26.78 -4.12 22.77
C GLY A 198 -26.23 -5.46 22.25
N PRO A 199 -27.06 -6.26 21.56
CA PRO A 199 -26.75 -7.65 21.22
C PRO A 199 -25.52 -7.80 20.33
N TYR A 200 -25.33 -6.92 19.35
CA TYR A 200 -24.24 -7.02 18.35
C TYR A 200 -22.95 -6.26 18.74
N LYS A 201 -22.83 -5.78 19.97
CA LYS A 201 -21.71 -4.89 20.36
C LYS A 201 -20.40 -5.64 20.58
N ASP A 202 -20.48 -6.95 20.73
CA ASP A 202 -19.38 -7.90 20.82
C ASP A 202 -19.39 -8.86 19.63
N ILE A 203 -19.99 -8.47 18.50
CA ILE A 203 -19.87 -9.20 17.23
C ILE A 203 -18.38 -9.41 16.90
N LEU A 204 -18.03 -10.58 16.36
CA LEU A 204 -16.63 -11.02 16.18
C LEU A 204 -15.86 -11.19 17.50
N SER A 205 -16.56 -11.44 18.61
CA SER A 205 -15.88 -11.87 19.83
C SER A 205 -15.40 -13.31 19.69
N GLY A 206 -14.10 -13.54 19.89
CA GLY A 206 -13.54 -14.88 19.91
C GLY A 206 -13.86 -15.69 21.17
N THR A 207 -14.53 -15.12 22.17
CA THR A 207 -14.86 -15.81 23.43
C THR A 207 -16.23 -16.50 23.42
N ARG A 208 -17.00 -16.36 22.34
CA ARG A 208 -18.30 -17.03 22.15
C ARG A 208 -18.48 -17.45 20.70
N GLU A 209 -19.47 -18.30 20.46
CA GLU A 209 -19.92 -18.58 19.10
C GLU A 209 -20.62 -17.36 18.48
N MET A 210 -20.41 -17.19 17.18
CA MET A 210 -21.14 -16.23 16.36
C MET A 210 -22.58 -16.71 16.18
N GLU A 211 -23.54 -15.80 16.34
CA GLU A 211 -24.95 -16.10 16.12
C GLU A 211 -25.31 -16.05 14.61
N GLU A 212 -26.37 -16.76 14.20
CA GLU A 212 -26.77 -16.85 12.78
C GLU A 212 -27.13 -15.47 12.19
N ASP A 213 -27.73 -14.58 12.99
CA ASP A 213 -28.06 -13.22 12.56
C ASP A 213 -26.85 -12.28 12.53
N GLU A 214 -25.78 -12.59 13.27
CA GLU A 214 -24.49 -11.90 13.15
C GLU A 214 -23.76 -12.30 11.88
N GLU A 215 -23.75 -13.59 11.56
CA GLU A 215 -23.18 -14.11 10.31
C GLU A 215 -23.91 -13.54 9.10
N GLU A 216 -25.25 -13.55 9.10
CA GLU A 216 -26.06 -12.95 8.02
C GLU A 216 -25.75 -11.45 7.86
N MET A 217 -25.65 -10.71 8.96
CA MET A 217 -25.31 -9.28 8.91
C MET A 217 -23.93 -9.01 8.31
N LEU A 218 -22.90 -9.77 8.72
CA LEU A 218 -21.55 -9.61 8.19
C LEU A 218 -21.44 -10.07 6.73
N GLN A 219 -22.22 -11.09 6.33
CA GLN A 219 -22.28 -11.54 4.95
C GLN A 219 -22.96 -10.49 4.06
N GLU A 220 -24.06 -9.88 4.50
CA GLU A 220 -24.70 -8.77 3.76
C GLU A 220 -23.72 -7.61 3.53
N MET A 221 -22.89 -7.28 4.53
CA MET A 221 -21.85 -6.26 4.37
C MET A 221 -20.77 -6.68 3.38
N ALA A 222 -20.32 -7.94 3.41
CA ALA A 222 -19.32 -8.44 2.45
C ALA A 222 -19.87 -8.48 1.02
N ASP A 223 -21.14 -8.85 0.85
CA ASP A 223 -21.83 -8.88 -0.44
C ASP A 223 -21.99 -7.47 -1.03
N GLU A 224 -22.31 -6.47 -0.20
CA GLU A 224 -22.38 -5.06 -0.62
C GLU A 224 -21.03 -4.57 -1.16
N MET A 225 -19.93 -4.86 -0.45
CA MET A 225 -18.58 -4.48 -0.91
C MET A 225 -18.13 -5.27 -2.15
N LEU A 226 -18.60 -6.51 -2.32
CA LEU A 226 -18.36 -7.27 -3.55
C LEU A 226 -19.10 -6.65 -4.73
N ASP A 227 -20.33 -6.17 -4.55
CA ASP A 227 -21.09 -5.49 -5.58
C ASP A 227 -20.36 -4.22 -6.06
N GLU A 228 -19.79 -3.44 -5.15
CA GLU A 228 -18.96 -2.27 -5.51
C GLU A 228 -17.72 -2.66 -6.34
N PHE A 229 -17.01 -3.73 -5.95
CA PHE A 229 -15.88 -4.23 -6.74
C PHE A 229 -16.32 -4.73 -8.12
N VAL A 230 -17.47 -5.39 -8.23
CA VAL A 230 -18.03 -5.79 -9.53
C VAL A 230 -18.29 -4.57 -10.40
N ASP A 231 -18.89 -3.50 -9.84
CA ASP A 231 -19.20 -2.28 -10.57
C ASP A 231 -17.94 -1.59 -11.12
N VAL A 232 -16.87 -1.51 -10.32
CA VAL A 232 -15.56 -0.97 -10.77
C VAL A 232 -15.02 -1.74 -11.99
N ILE A 233 -15.17 -3.05 -12.02
CA ILE A 233 -14.70 -3.87 -13.15
C ILE A 233 -15.63 -3.73 -14.35
N VAL A 234 -16.95 -3.69 -14.14
CA VAL A 234 -17.94 -3.47 -15.21
C VAL A 234 -17.66 -2.15 -15.92
N GLU A 235 -17.39 -1.08 -15.17
CA GLU A 235 -17.11 0.24 -15.70
C GLU A 235 -15.72 0.32 -16.34
N GLY A 236 -14.67 -0.05 -15.61
CA GLY A 236 -13.29 0.08 -16.08
C GLY A 236 -12.91 -0.87 -17.21
N ARG A 237 -13.54 -2.05 -17.29
CA ARG A 237 -13.26 -3.06 -18.33
C ARG A 237 -14.33 -3.14 -19.41
N GLU A 238 -15.37 -2.32 -19.32
CA GLU A 238 -16.58 -2.37 -20.17
C GLU A 238 -17.16 -3.80 -20.28
N MET A 239 -17.05 -4.59 -19.20
CA MET A 239 -17.41 -6.01 -19.16
C MET A 239 -18.85 -6.18 -18.64
N PRO A 240 -19.67 -7.07 -19.23
CA PRO A 240 -21.00 -7.35 -18.69
C PRO A 240 -20.96 -7.85 -17.24
N GLU A 241 -21.84 -7.33 -16.39
CA GLU A 241 -21.91 -7.69 -14.95
C GLU A 241 -21.99 -9.21 -14.73
N ASP A 242 -22.74 -9.94 -15.56
CA ASP A 242 -22.85 -11.40 -15.46
C ASP A 242 -21.53 -12.11 -15.73
N GLU A 243 -20.71 -11.60 -16.64
CA GLU A 243 -19.37 -12.11 -16.92
C GLU A 243 -18.40 -11.77 -15.79
N VAL A 244 -18.46 -10.55 -15.24
CA VAL A 244 -17.66 -10.16 -14.07
C VAL A 244 -17.99 -11.06 -12.87
N ARG A 245 -19.27 -11.30 -12.59
CA ARG A 245 -19.70 -12.16 -11.47
C ARG A 245 -19.26 -13.62 -11.63
N ASP A 246 -19.19 -14.13 -12.87
CA ASP A 246 -18.64 -15.47 -13.12
C ASP A 246 -17.13 -15.55 -12.81
N LEU A 247 -16.42 -14.42 -12.88
CA LEU A 247 -14.99 -14.28 -12.57
C LEU A 247 -14.73 -13.91 -11.10
N ALA A 248 -15.70 -13.32 -10.41
CA ALA A 248 -15.61 -12.73 -9.07
C ALA A 248 -15.99 -13.70 -7.94
N ASP A 249 -15.38 -14.89 -7.92
CA ASP A 249 -15.54 -15.87 -6.84
C ASP A 249 -14.32 -15.97 -5.91
N GLY A 250 -13.44 -14.97 -5.95
CA GLY A 250 -12.21 -14.90 -5.15
C GLY A 250 -11.03 -15.71 -5.69
N ARG A 251 -11.15 -16.41 -6.82
CA ARG A 251 -10.01 -17.16 -7.39
C ARG A 251 -8.93 -16.24 -7.98
N ILE A 252 -7.70 -16.72 -7.98
CA ILE A 252 -6.58 -16.08 -8.68
C ILE A 252 -6.48 -16.53 -10.15
N TYR A 253 -5.93 -15.64 -10.97
CA TYR A 253 -5.59 -15.89 -12.36
C TYR A 253 -4.10 -15.62 -12.61
N THR A 254 -3.49 -16.40 -13.49
CA THR A 254 -2.22 -16.00 -14.11
C THR A 254 -2.47 -14.91 -15.15
N GLY A 255 -1.44 -14.12 -15.50
CA GLY A 255 -1.57 -13.10 -16.56
C GLY A 255 -2.14 -13.64 -17.89
N ASN A 256 -1.77 -14.86 -18.29
CA ASN A 256 -2.39 -15.49 -19.48
C ASN A 256 -3.91 -15.71 -19.32
N GLN A 257 -4.33 -16.21 -18.16
CA GLN A 257 -5.76 -16.46 -17.91
C GLN A 257 -6.52 -15.14 -17.76
N ALA A 258 -5.90 -14.13 -17.17
CA ALA A 258 -6.46 -12.80 -17.07
C ALA A 258 -6.70 -12.20 -18.48
N LEU A 259 -5.73 -12.36 -19.39
CA LEU A 259 -5.89 -11.94 -20.78
C LEU A 259 -7.03 -12.72 -21.47
N ASP A 260 -7.06 -14.04 -21.32
CA ASP A 260 -8.09 -14.90 -21.92
C ASP A 260 -9.51 -14.55 -21.41
N ASN A 261 -9.62 -14.04 -20.19
CA ASN A 261 -10.87 -13.61 -19.54
C ASN A 261 -11.16 -12.11 -19.70
N GLY A 262 -10.33 -11.34 -20.42
CA GLY A 262 -10.54 -9.89 -20.60
C GLY A 262 -10.25 -9.02 -19.37
N LEU A 263 -9.61 -9.58 -18.34
CA LEU A 263 -9.22 -8.85 -17.13
C LEU A 263 -8.00 -7.95 -17.34
N VAL A 264 -7.18 -8.24 -18.36
CA VAL A 264 -6.04 -7.40 -18.81
C VAL A 264 -6.06 -7.28 -20.33
N ASP A 265 -5.39 -6.26 -20.87
CA ASP A 265 -5.39 -5.95 -22.31
C ASP A 265 -4.22 -6.58 -23.06
N GLY A 266 -3.09 -6.79 -22.36
CA GLY A 266 -1.90 -7.34 -22.98
C GLY A 266 -0.95 -8.00 -21.99
N LEU A 267 0.11 -8.57 -22.56
CA LEU A 267 1.17 -9.22 -21.81
C LEU A 267 2.49 -8.50 -22.04
N GLY A 268 3.15 -8.13 -20.95
CA GLY A 268 4.40 -7.38 -21.00
C GLY A 268 4.96 -7.05 -19.63
N SER A 269 6.12 -6.39 -19.62
CA SER A 269 6.73 -5.75 -18.46
C SER A 269 6.31 -4.28 -18.34
N LEU A 270 6.86 -3.60 -17.33
CA LEU A 270 6.78 -2.14 -17.22
C LEU A 270 7.33 -1.45 -18.48
N ASP A 271 8.51 -1.86 -18.95
CA ASP A 271 9.14 -1.28 -20.14
C ASP A 271 8.22 -1.43 -21.37
N ASP A 272 7.62 -2.62 -21.56
CA ASP A 272 6.68 -2.85 -22.66
C ASP A 272 5.41 -1.96 -22.53
N THR A 273 4.97 -1.69 -21.30
CA THR A 273 3.79 -0.84 -21.01
C THR A 273 4.09 0.63 -21.30
N VAL A 274 5.27 1.11 -20.90
CA VAL A 274 5.75 2.47 -21.21
C VAL A 274 5.92 2.64 -22.72
N GLU A 275 6.54 1.69 -23.42
CA GLU A 275 6.68 1.71 -24.88
C GLU A 275 5.31 1.75 -25.56
N THR A 276 4.36 0.93 -25.10
CA THR A 276 2.99 0.92 -25.62
C THR A 276 2.30 2.28 -25.43
N MET A 277 2.47 2.93 -24.26
CA MET A 277 1.93 4.26 -24.01
C MET A 277 2.55 5.32 -24.92
N GLN A 278 3.88 5.30 -25.05
CA GLN A 278 4.61 6.22 -25.94
C GLN A 278 4.13 6.10 -27.38
N GLU A 279 3.98 4.88 -27.89
CA GLU A 279 3.46 4.64 -29.24
C GLU A 279 2.02 5.14 -29.42
N ASN A 280 1.14 4.89 -28.43
CA ASN A 280 -0.27 5.26 -28.50
C ASN A 280 -0.48 6.79 -28.40
N LEU A 281 0.37 7.48 -27.64
CA LEU A 281 0.33 8.94 -27.51
C LEU A 281 1.16 9.67 -28.57
N GLY A 282 2.01 8.96 -29.33
CA GLY A 282 2.95 9.55 -30.29
C GLY A 282 4.06 10.36 -29.60
N LEU A 283 4.56 9.84 -28.47
CA LEU A 283 5.56 10.43 -27.59
C LEU A 283 6.82 9.55 -27.51
N GLU A 284 7.36 9.09 -28.64
CA GLU A 284 8.48 8.13 -28.67
C GLU A 284 9.82 8.72 -28.17
N ASP A 285 9.92 10.04 -27.97
CA ASP A 285 11.04 10.74 -27.32
C ASP A 285 10.57 11.43 -26.02
N SER A 286 9.61 10.85 -25.30
CA SER A 286 9.14 11.37 -24.02
C SER A 286 10.19 11.20 -22.92
N GLN A 287 10.19 12.11 -21.95
CA GLN A 287 10.88 11.84 -20.69
C GLN A 287 10.04 10.87 -19.84
N VAL A 288 10.67 9.80 -19.33
CA VAL A 288 10.02 8.88 -18.39
C VAL A 288 10.64 9.08 -17.02
N VAL A 289 9.81 9.43 -16.03
CA VAL A 289 10.24 9.65 -14.65
C VAL A 289 9.49 8.73 -13.71
N ARG A 290 10.17 8.23 -12.68
CA ARG A 290 9.56 7.53 -11.57
C ARG A 290 9.43 8.46 -10.39
N TYR A 291 8.24 8.54 -9.81
CA TYR A 291 8.06 9.16 -8.51
C TYR A 291 8.38 8.12 -7.43
N GLN A 292 9.28 8.48 -6.53
CA GLN A 292 9.75 7.60 -5.46
C GLN A 292 9.74 8.35 -4.13
N ALA A 293 9.51 7.63 -3.03
CA ALA A 293 9.58 8.22 -1.71
C ALA A 293 10.95 8.90 -1.48
N ASP A 294 10.97 10.19 -1.13
CA ASP A 294 12.24 10.89 -0.85
C ASP A 294 12.81 10.47 0.52
N LEU A 295 13.40 9.29 0.55
CA LEU A 295 14.31 8.87 1.63
C LEU A 295 15.70 9.53 1.48
N ALA A 296 15.99 10.14 0.32
CA ALA A 296 17.33 10.62 -0.03
C ALA A 296 17.68 11.94 0.69
N GLY A 297 16.70 12.81 0.93
CA GLY A 297 16.87 14.05 1.69
C GLY A 297 17.46 13.85 3.09
N PHE A 298 17.13 12.73 3.76
CA PHE A 298 17.66 12.36 5.07
C PHE A 298 18.77 11.27 5.00
N GLY A 299 18.65 10.33 4.07
CA GLY A 299 19.62 9.24 3.85
C GLY A 299 21.01 9.73 3.45
N SER A 300 21.12 10.85 2.73
CA SER A 300 22.41 11.45 2.37
C SER A 300 23.23 11.94 3.58
N LEU A 301 22.57 12.29 4.71
CA LEU A 301 23.25 12.81 5.90
C LEU A 301 23.62 11.70 6.90
N PHE A 302 22.93 10.56 6.84
CA PHE A 302 23.08 9.44 7.79
C PHE A 302 23.45 8.10 7.15
N GLY A 303 23.65 8.03 5.83
CA GLY A 303 23.89 6.79 5.09
C GLY A 303 25.04 5.94 5.62
N GLY A 304 26.07 6.56 6.22
CA GLY A 304 27.16 5.81 6.86
C GLY A 304 26.83 5.19 8.23
N ALA A 305 25.73 5.57 8.88
CA ALA A 305 25.34 5.10 10.21
C ALA A 305 24.23 4.05 10.17
N ILE A 306 23.32 4.12 9.19
CA ILE A 306 22.18 3.20 9.04
C ILE A 306 22.63 1.84 8.47
N GLU A 307 23.59 1.83 7.55
CA GLU A 307 24.15 0.61 6.94
C GLU A 307 24.84 -0.31 7.96
N GLN A 308 25.26 0.23 9.12
CA GLN A 308 25.87 -0.52 10.21
C GLN A 308 24.87 -1.05 11.25
N PHE A 309 23.62 -0.57 11.25
CA PHE A 309 22.54 -1.01 12.16
C PHE A 309 21.47 -1.89 11.47
N SER A 310 21.38 -1.87 10.14
CA SER A 310 20.37 -2.57 9.33
C SER A 310 20.55 -4.10 9.21
N GLY A 311 21.65 -4.67 9.70
CA GLY A 311 21.93 -6.11 9.58
C GLY A 311 21.15 -6.99 10.57
N ASN A 312 19.81 -6.93 10.55
CA ASN A 312 18.83 -7.94 11.06
C ASN A 312 17.39 -7.37 11.25
N SER A 313 17.07 -6.19 10.71
CA SER A 313 15.79 -5.51 11.01
C SER A 313 14.57 -6.05 10.26
N ASN A 314 14.75 -6.75 9.13
CA ASN A 314 13.64 -7.14 8.25
C ASN A 314 12.66 -8.14 8.91
N GLU A 315 13.16 -9.10 9.67
CA GLU A 315 12.29 -10.07 10.38
C GLU A 315 11.50 -9.41 11.51
N LEU A 316 12.03 -8.35 12.15
CA LEU A 316 11.33 -7.65 13.23
C LEU A 316 10.34 -6.61 12.70
N SER A 317 10.64 -5.97 11.57
CA SER A 317 9.68 -5.08 10.91
C SER A 317 8.50 -5.87 10.35
N GLU A 318 8.73 -6.99 9.66
CA GLU A 318 7.65 -7.86 9.17
C GLU A 318 6.75 -8.35 10.32
N LEU A 319 7.34 -8.71 11.47
CA LEU A 319 6.60 -9.18 12.64
C LEU A 319 5.83 -8.05 13.34
N VAL A 320 6.37 -6.83 13.34
CA VAL A 320 5.68 -5.64 13.88
C VAL A 320 4.54 -5.23 12.95
N THR A 321 4.75 -5.23 11.63
CA THR A 321 3.71 -4.96 10.63
C THR A 321 2.59 -5.99 10.72
N ALA A 322 2.91 -7.29 10.78
CA ALA A 322 1.92 -8.36 10.94
C ALA A 322 1.12 -8.23 12.26
N LEU A 323 1.75 -7.77 13.34
CA LEU A 323 1.07 -7.51 14.62
C LEU A 323 0.24 -6.23 14.63
N GLN A 324 0.60 -5.24 13.82
CA GLN A 324 -0.13 -3.96 13.70
C GLN A 324 -1.31 -4.05 12.73
N GLN A 325 -1.23 -4.95 11.74
CA GLN A 325 -2.32 -5.30 10.82
C GLN A 325 -3.56 -5.81 11.57
N GLU A 326 -3.40 -6.22 12.84
CA GLU A 326 -4.35 -7.06 13.58
C GLU A 326 -5.15 -6.36 14.70
N SER A 327 -5.28 -5.03 14.69
CA SER A 327 -5.90 -4.34 15.84
C SER A 327 -7.42 -4.18 15.77
N SER A 328 -8.08 -4.40 14.63
CA SER A 328 -9.55 -4.41 14.51
C SER A 328 -10.02 -5.17 13.27
N PRO A 329 -11.12 -5.94 13.33
CA PRO A 329 -11.71 -6.55 12.15
C PRO A 329 -12.06 -5.51 11.08
N ARG A 330 -11.65 -5.78 9.84
CA ARG A 330 -11.98 -4.93 8.68
C ARG A 330 -12.26 -5.80 7.47
N LEU A 331 -13.20 -5.34 6.64
CA LEU A 331 -13.35 -5.88 5.29
C LEU A 331 -12.15 -5.42 4.48
N MET A 332 -11.61 -6.31 3.66
CA MET A 332 -10.39 -6.12 2.89
C MET A 332 -10.58 -6.69 1.48
N TYR A 333 -10.05 -5.98 0.49
CA TYR A 333 -9.75 -6.53 -0.83
C TYR A 333 -8.34 -7.12 -0.75
N LEU A 334 -8.17 -8.27 -0.09
CA LEU A 334 -6.87 -8.85 0.17
C LEU A 334 -6.79 -10.31 -0.24
N TYR A 335 -5.68 -10.66 -0.89
CA TYR A 335 -5.26 -12.04 -1.10
C TYR A 335 -4.25 -12.47 -0.01
N GLU A 336 -4.57 -13.51 0.75
CA GLU A 336 -3.67 -14.11 1.75
C GLU A 336 -3.09 -15.45 1.23
N GLN A 337 -1.79 -15.69 1.47
CA GLN A 337 -1.09 -16.95 1.13
C GLN A 337 -0.99 -17.90 2.33
#